data_AF-A0A2L1UD40-F1
#
_entry.id   AF-A0A2L1UD40-F1
#
_cell.length_a   1.000
_cell.length_b   1.000
_cell.length_c   1.000
_cell.angle_alpha   90.00
_cell.angle_beta   90.00
_cell.angle_gamma   90.00
#
_symmetry.space_group_name_H-M   'P 1'
#
loop_
_entity.id
_entity.type
_entity.pdbx_description
1 polymer ?
#
loop_
_entity_poly.entity_id
_entity_poly.type
_entity_poly.pdbx_seq_one_letter_code
_entity_poly.pdbx_strand_id
1 'polypeptide(L)'
;MSGLRERLARMRHGSAAAGKPAPVPIAAPGAEWEAIGAEIAFGDWGSFVLRRSVYPAGTFHGNCRLDRVMEEAVHLNGFLPGEVAASVPIRADRLLFFDTETTGLGVGAGNVPFMVGIGFYDGKRFIVEQLFIRNPAEEMAMLMYLQEKLARFTYIVSYNGRTFDWPILKNRFVLNRVPFDDSGLIQLDLLYPSRSLWKHTMASCKLGTVEEERLGFNRIADIPGSMAPALYFQYLADQDVDTLKGIFVHNEYDIVSLAALSLHFARLLSAQISLHSHSLEELYRLVIWLDKLGKDDEADEAADLLYERLTRDFVSGTLLLQGGALFKKRKEYERAVAVWQRYTEEKSHSLVMSADPFIELAMHYEHREKNYDLALRYAKEAQDKLRRRGKLSRVTAAMKKEEEQLQKRVERLHMKQKRGAERLSEHRDRKAKARSRHYDKNAVKPQYVSESLFSPDSESG
;
A
#
# COMPACT_ATOMS: atom_id res chain seq x y z
N MET A 1 -40.87 63.18 -20.63
CA MET A 1 -39.48 63.47 -21.08
C MET A 1 -38.96 64.75 -20.42
N SER A 2 -38.43 64.70 -19.18
CA SER A 2 -37.65 65.85 -18.63
C SER A 2 -36.67 65.51 -17.50
N GLY A 3 -36.74 64.33 -16.85
CA GLY A 3 -35.86 64.03 -15.70
C GLY A 3 -34.43 63.56 -16.01
N LEU A 4 -34.12 63.17 -17.26
CA LEU A 4 -32.81 62.57 -17.59
C LEU A 4 -31.75 63.62 -17.98
N ARG A 5 -32.14 64.77 -18.55
CA ARG A 5 -31.21 65.84 -18.94
C ARG A 5 -30.73 66.68 -17.75
N GLU A 6 -31.56 66.89 -16.74
CA GLU A 6 -31.15 67.61 -15.52
C GLU A 6 -30.14 66.82 -14.66
N ARG A 7 -30.23 65.49 -14.65
CA ARG A 7 -29.27 64.63 -13.94
C ARG A 7 -27.89 64.60 -14.61
N LEU A 8 -27.82 64.70 -15.93
CA LEU A 8 -26.56 64.76 -16.68
C LEU A 8 -25.85 66.12 -16.58
N ALA A 9 -26.58 67.21 -16.32
CA ALA A 9 -25.98 68.53 -16.13
C ALA A 9 -25.28 68.68 -14.76
N ARG A 10 -25.77 68.02 -13.70
CA ARG A 10 -25.17 68.09 -12.36
C ARG A 10 -23.84 67.35 -12.22
N MET A 11 -23.49 66.43 -13.14
CA MET A 11 -22.21 65.73 -13.13
C MET A 11 -21.07 66.48 -13.85
N ARG A 12 -21.35 67.60 -14.55
CA ARG A 12 -20.31 68.35 -15.31
C ARG A 12 -19.65 69.50 -14.55
N HIS A 13 -20.08 69.83 -13.34
CA HIS A 13 -19.47 70.89 -12.53
C HIS A 13 -19.14 70.40 -11.12
N GLY A 14 -18.01 69.72 -11.01
CA GLY A 14 -17.45 69.26 -9.75
C GLY A 14 -16.05 68.72 -9.91
N SER A 15 -15.10 69.56 -10.36
CA SER A 15 -13.67 69.25 -10.24
C SER A 15 -12.92 70.55 -9.99
N ALA A 16 -12.81 70.91 -8.71
CA ALA A 16 -11.85 71.86 -8.20
C ALA A 16 -10.66 71.07 -7.64
N ALA A 17 -9.48 71.36 -8.19
CA ALA A 17 -8.13 71.16 -7.66
C ALA A 17 -7.91 70.05 -6.61
N ALA A 18 -7.46 68.88 -7.09
CA ALA A 18 -6.64 67.95 -6.29
C ALA A 18 -5.26 67.88 -6.94
N GLY A 19 -4.20 68.13 -6.16
CA GLY A 19 -2.82 68.19 -6.63
C GLY A 19 -2.38 66.91 -7.34
N LYS A 20 -1.53 67.05 -8.37
CA LYS A 20 -0.91 65.92 -9.07
C LYS A 20 -0.20 65.02 -8.03
N PRO A 21 -0.55 63.74 -7.89
CA PRO A 21 0.29 62.83 -7.12
C PRO A 21 1.65 62.72 -7.83
N ALA A 22 2.73 62.77 -7.06
CA ALA A 22 4.06 62.51 -7.57
C ALA A 22 4.10 61.13 -8.24
N PRO A 23 4.83 60.96 -9.36
CA PRO A 23 4.95 59.65 -9.99
C PRO A 23 5.59 58.68 -9.00
N VAL A 24 4.81 57.68 -8.58
CA VAL A 24 5.34 56.50 -7.91
C VAL A 24 6.35 55.87 -8.88
N PRO A 25 7.58 55.54 -8.44
CA PRO A 25 8.53 54.85 -9.31
C PRO A 25 7.86 53.59 -9.85
N ILE A 26 7.74 53.50 -11.18
CA ILE A 26 7.26 52.29 -11.85
C ILE A 26 8.34 51.24 -11.58
N ALA A 27 8.03 50.27 -10.72
CA ALA A 27 8.91 49.12 -10.49
C ALA A 27 9.21 48.46 -11.84
N ALA A 28 10.43 47.95 -12.02
CA ALA A 28 10.79 47.20 -13.20
C ALA A 28 9.79 46.03 -13.38
N PRO A 29 9.34 45.71 -14.60
CA PRO A 29 8.44 44.57 -14.82
C PRO A 29 9.05 43.31 -14.19
N GLY A 30 8.38 42.73 -13.19
CA GLY A 30 8.85 41.51 -12.54
C GLY A 30 9.31 41.66 -11.09
N ALA A 31 9.54 42.87 -10.58
CA ALA A 31 10.04 43.09 -9.22
C ALA A 31 9.08 42.56 -8.13
N GLU A 32 7.78 42.49 -8.43
CA GLU A 32 6.77 41.92 -7.54
C GLU A 32 6.93 40.41 -7.32
N TRP A 33 7.56 39.69 -8.25
CA TRP A 33 7.78 38.23 -8.15
C TRP A 33 8.98 37.89 -7.27
N GLU A 34 9.92 38.81 -7.10
CA GLU A 34 11.06 38.65 -6.18
C GLU A 34 10.58 38.43 -4.74
N ALA A 35 9.42 39.00 -4.37
CA ALA A 35 8.81 38.84 -3.05
C ALA A 35 8.47 37.39 -2.70
N ILE A 36 8.34 36.51 -3.71
CA ILE A 36 8.13 35.07 -3.55
C ILE A 36 9.30 34.24 -4.10
N GLY A 37 10.42 34.89 -4.43
CA GLY A 37 11.61 34.24 -5.01
C GLY A 37 11.41 33.74 -6.43
N ALA A 38 10.49 34.34 -7.18
CA ALA A 38 10.22 34.02 -8.57
C ALA A 38 10.70 35.13 -9.51
N GLU A 39 10.88 34.79 -10.78
CA GLU A 39 11.28 35.71 -11.85
C GLU A 39 10.43 35.48 -13.10
N ILE A 40 10.44 36.45 -14.03
CA ILE A 40 9.81 36.27 -15.33
C ILE A 40 10.82 35.57 -16.25
N ALA A 41 10.49 34.35 -16.68
CA ALA A 41 11.22 33.64 -17.71
C ALA A 41 10.68 34.03 -19.10
N PHE A 42 11.59 34.22 -20.06
CA PHE A 42 11.28 34.55 -21.44
C PHE A 42 11.73 33.44 -22.38
N GLY A 43 10.93 33.16 -23.41
CA GLY A 43 11.29 32.30 -24.52
C GLY A 43 10.64 32.75 -25.82
N ASP A 44 10.86 32.01 -26.89
CA ASP A 44 10.34 32.35 -28.23
C ASP A 44 8.81 32.41 -28.30
N TRP A 45 8.14 31.80 -27.33
CA TRP A 45 6.68 31.65 -27.26
C TRP A 45 6.01 32.58 -26.26
N GLY A 46 6.75 33.54 -25.69
CA GLY A 46 6.28 34.49 -24.70
C GLY A 46 6.99 34.35 -23.36
N SER A 47 6.30 34.70 -22.30
CA SER A 47 6.86 34.71 -20.94
C SER A 47 5.93 34.03 -19.95
N PHE A 48 6.50 33.48 -18.90
CA PHE A 48 5.79 32.92 -17.76
C PHE A 48 6.61 33.21 -16.48
N VAL A 49 6.04 32.95 -15.32
CA VAL A 49 6.75 33.10 -14.04
C VAL A 49 7.44 31.79 -13.68
N LEU A 50 8.72 31.86 -13.32
CA LEU A 50 9.51 30.73 -12.88
C LEU A 50 10.00 30.98 -11.45
N ARG A 51 9.65 30.09 -10.53
CA ARG A 51 10.28 30.01 -9.21
C ARG A 51 11.22 28.83 -9.18
N ARG A 52 12.44 29.02 -8.68
CA ARG A 52 13.45 27.95 -8.59
C ARG A 52 14.01 27.85 -7.17
N SER A 53 13.79 26.70 -6.54
CA SER A 53 14.35 26.33 -5.24
C SER A 53 15.42 25.27 -5.41
N VAL A 54 16.52 25.40 -4.66
CA VAL A 54 17.63 24.43 -4.68
C VAL A 54 17.85 23.87 -3.29
N TYR A 55 17.68 22.58 -3.15
CA TYR A 55 17.92 21.82 -1.94
C TYR A 55 19.32 21.20 -2.03
N PRO A 56 20.31 21.70 -1.26
CA PRO A 56 21.67 21.16 -1.31
C PRO A 56 21.74 19.73 -0.75
N ALA A 57 22.88 19.08 -0.99
CA ALA A 57 23.14 17.77 -0.41
C ALA A 57 23.08 17.82 1.12
N GLY A 58 22.45 16.82 1.73
CA GLY A 58 22.25 16.77 3.18
C GLY A 58 20.97 17.44 3.67
N THR A 59 20.18 18.10 2.82
CA THR A 59 18.87 18.63 3.24
C THR A 59 17.90 17.52 3.60
N PHE A 60 17.16 17.74 4.70
CA PHE A 60 16.13 16.84 5.19
C PHE A 60 14.73 17.35 4.84
N HIS A 61 13.84 16.41 4.56
CA HIS A 61 12.40 16.59 4.46
C HIS A 61 11.73 15.57 5.37
N GLY A 62 11.25 16.02 6.52
CA GLY A 62 10.93 15.14 7.64
C GLY A 62 12.15 14.29 8.02
N ASN A 63 11.99 12.98 8.05
CA ASN A 63 13.02 12.00 8.39
C ASN A 63 13.88 11.58 7.18
N CYS A 64 13.64 12.15 6.00
CA CYS A 64 14.28 11.75 4.75
C CYS A 64 15.36 12.72 4.32
N ARG A 65 16.59 12.23 4.12
CA ARG A 65 17.68 13.04 3.55
C ARG A 65 17.65 12.94 2.03
N LEU A 66 17.32 14.02 1.34
CA LEU A 66 16.93 14.00 -0.08
C LEU A 66 18.05 13.46 -1.00
N ASP A 67 19.30 13.80 -0.72
CA ASP A 67 20.46 13.35 -1.50
C ASP A 67 20.63 11.81 -1.54
N ARG A 68 20.02 11.07 -0.62
CA ARG A 68 20.04 9.60 -0.60
C ARG A 68 19.25 8.98 -1.74
N VAL A 69 18.32 9.70 -2.36
CA VAL A 69 17.64 9.22 -3.58
C VAL A 69 18.66 8.87 -4.68
N MET A 70 19.79 9.59 -4.76
CA MET A 70 20.86 9.31 -5.72
C MET A 70 21.44 7.90 -5.61
N GLU A 71 21.43 7.31 -4.42
CA GLU A 71 21.99 6.00 -4.13
C GLU A 71 20.89 4.92 -4.17
N GLU A 72 19.69 5.25 -3.67
CA GLU A 72 18.62 4.28 -3.41
C GLU A 72 17.60 4.14 -4.56
N ALA A 73 17.54 5.08 -5.51
CA ALA A 73 16.51 5.09 -6.56
C ALA A 73 16.46 3.80 -7.39
N VAL A 74 17.58 3.06 -7.49
CA VAL A 74 17.64 1.76 -8.17
C VAL A 74 16.67 0.73 -7.59
N HIS A 75 16.35 0.81 -6.29
CA HIS A 75 15.41 -0.11 -5.64
C HIS A 75 13.96 0.14 -6.05
N LEU A 76 13.65 1.31 -6.62
CA LEU A 76 12.33 1.60 -7.20
C LEU A 76 12.04 0.75 -8.45
N ASN A 77 13.03 0.06 -9.01
CA ASN A 77 12.81 -0.93 -10.07
C ASN A 77 11.78 -2.00 -9.67
N GLY A 78 11.62 -2.25 -8.37
CA GLY A 78 10.55 -3.13 -7.87
C GLY A 78 9.14 -2.66 -8.22
N PHE A 79 8.91 -1.40 -8.56
CA PHE A 79 7.60 -0.93 -9.05
C PHE A 79 7.31 -1.32 -10.51
N LEU A 80 8.34 -1.66 -11.28
CA LEU A 80 8.24 -1.94 -12.70
C LEU A 80 8.01 -3.45 -12.92
N PRO A 81 7.19 -3.84 -13.91
CA PRO A 81 7.12 -5.23 -14.36
C PRO A 81 8.50 -5.72 -14.82
N GLY A 82 8.81 -7.01 -14.62
CA GLY A 82 10.15 -7.56 -14.81
C GLY A 82 10.81 -7.26 -16.17
N GLU A 83 10.06 -7.28 -17.27
CA GLU A 83 10.57 -6.95 -18.61
C GLU A 83 10.97 -5.46 -18.74
N VAL A 84 10.21 -4.57 -18.12
CA VAL A 84 10.48 -3.12 -18.12
C VAL A 84 11.64 -2.80 -17.19
N ALA A 85 11.64 -3.37 -15.97
CA ALA A 85 12.70 -3.20 -14.98
C ALA A 85 14.09 -3.61 -15.50
N ALA A 86 14.15 -4.67 -16.33
CA ALA A 86 15.39 -5.17 -16.91
C ALA A 86 15.96 -4.29 -18.04
N SER A 87 15.10 -3.48 -18.69
CA SER A 87 15.49 -2.69 -19.86
C SER A 87 16.18 -1.37 -19.52
N VAL A 88 15.69 -0.66 -18.49
CA VAL A 88 16.25 0.61 -18.03
C VAL A 88 16.15 0.65 -16.50
N PRO A 89 17.28 0.71 -15.77
CA PRO A 89 17.23 0.86 -14.33
C PRO A 89 16.84 2.29 -13.95
N ILE A 90 15.98 2.42 -12.94
CA ILE A 90 15.63 3.70 -12.35
C ILE A 90 16.87 4.31 -11.70
N ARG A 91 17.20 5.53 -12.15
CA ARG A 91 18.27 6.35 -11.60
C ARG A 91 17.68 7.71 -11.25
N ALA A 92 18.17 8.30 -10.16
CA ALA A 92 17.67 9.58 -9.67
C ALA A 92 17.80 10.73 -10.69
N ASP A 93 18.85 10.72 -11.51
CA ASP A 93 19.08 11.70 -12.59
C ASP A 93 18.11 11.54 -13.79
N ARG A 94 17.29 10.47 -13.80
CA ARG A 94 16.25 10.20 -14.80
C ARG A 94 14.83 10.32 -14.25
N LEU A 95 14.69 10.67 -12.97
CA LEU A 95 13.40 10.95 -12.33
C LEU A 95 13.04 12.42 -12.47
N LEU A 96 11.81 12.70 -12.89
CA LEU A 96 11.16 14.00 -12.75
C LEU A 96 9.93 13.84 -11.86
N PHE A 97 9.95 14.52 -10.72
CA PHE A 97 8.83 14.62 -9.80
C PHE A 97 7.89 15.73 -10.28
N PHE A 98 6.58 15.51 -10.24
CA PHE A 98 5.63 16.42 -10.88
C PHE A 98 4.29 16.46 -10.14
N ASP A 99 3.73 17.66 -10.07
CA ASP A 99 2.45 18.00 -9.45
C ASP A 99 1.90 19.28 -10.12
N THR A 100 0.57 19.44 -10.18
CA THR A 100 -0.06 20.61 -10.81
C THR A 100 -1.10 21.28 -9.94
N GLU A 101 -1.17 22.61 -10.05
CA GLU A 101 -2.29 23.39 -9.54
C GLU A 101 -3.15 23.85 -10.71
N THR A 102 -4.45 23.58 -10.62
CA THR A 102 -5.36 23.70 -11.77
C THR A 102 -6.57 24.56 -11.42
N THR A 103 -7.21 25.19 -12.42
CA THR A 103 -8.37 26.08 -12.23
C THR A 103 -9.65 25.37 -11.76
N GLY A 104 -9.65 24.05 -11.61
CA GLY A 104 -10.79 23.26 -11.12
C GLY A 104 -10.40 21.84 -10.71
N LEU A 105 -11.33 21.12 -10.09
CA LEU A 105 -11.04 19.78 -9.50
C LEU A 105 -11.30 18.60 -10.46
N GLY A 106 -11.46 18.84 -11.76
CA GLY A 106 -11.84 17.83 -12.74
C GLY A 106 -10.93 17.80 -13.97
N VAL A 107 -11.01 16.72 -14.76
CA VAL A 107 -10.17 16.49 -15.97
C VAL A 107 -10.79 17.11 -17.24
N GLY A 108 -11.78 17.99 -17.08
CA GLY A 108 -12.49 18.60 -18.22
C GLY A 108 -11.59 19.53 -19.05
N ALA A 109 -11.90 19.70 -20.33
CA ALA A 109 -11.10 20.52 -21.27
C ALA A 109 -10.95 22.00 -20.87
N GLY A 110 -11.81 22.51 -19.98
CA GLY A 110 -11.73 23.85 -19.42
C GLY A 110 -10.76 24.00 -18.25
N ASN A 111 -10.21 22.90 -17.73
CA ASN A 111 -9.23 22.97 -16.65
C ASN A 111 -7.85 23.31 -17.20
N VAL A 112 -7.22 24.33 -16.62
CA VAL A 112 -5.91 24.82 -17.03
C VAL A 112 -4.97 24.65 -15.83
N PRO A 113 -3.81 23.97 -16.00
CA PRO A 113 -2.76 23.98 -14.99
C PRO A 113 -2.16 25.38 -14.97
N PHE A 114 -2.56 26.19 -13.98
CA PHE A 114 -1.99 27.53 -13.83
C PHE A 114 -0.62 27.49 -13.18
N MET A 115 -0.28 26.38 -12.51
CA MET A 115 1.05 26.06 -12.05
C MET A 115 1.41 24.61 -12.40
N VAL A 116 2.63 24.42 -12.88
CA VAL A 116 3.27 23.12 -13.02
C VAL A 116 4.51 23.10 -12.15
N GLY A 117 4.50 22.29 -11.09
CA GLY A 117 5.68 22.02 -10.28
C GLY A 117 6.46 20.85 -10.87
N ILE A 118 7.77 21.01 -11.00
CA ILE A 118 8.69 19.91 -11.33
C ILE A 118 9.86 19.86 -10.36
N GLY A 119 10.26 18.65 -9.99
CA GLY A 119 11.44 18.37 -9.19
C GLY A 119 12.40 17.44 -9.92
N PHE A 120 13.70 17.66 -9.83
CA PHE A 120 14.70 16.77 -10.43
C PHE A 120 16.07 16.92 -9.77
N TYR A 121 16.93 15.92 -9.98
CA TYR A 121 18.29 15.94 -9.46
C TYR A 121 19.29 16.51 -10.47
N ASP A 122 20.17 17.39 -9.98
CA ASP A 122 21.39 17.82 -10.65
C ASP A 122 22.58 17.49 -9.74
N GLY A 123 23.22 16.35 -10.01
CA GLY A 123 24.14 15.72 -9.06
C GLY A 123 23.42 15.40 -7.76
N LYS A 124 23.97 15.81 -6.62
CA LYS A 124 23.36 15.59 -5.28
C LYS A 124 22.38 16.68 -4.85
N ARG A 125 22.12 17.67 -5.70
CA ARG A 125 21.17 18.76 -5.41
C ARG A 125 19.81 18.38 -5.96
N PHE A 126 18.77 18.58 -5.15
CA PHE A 126 17.40 18.47 -5.61
C PHE A 126 16.90 19.87 -6.00
N ILE A 127 16.44 20.04 -7.22
CA ILE A 127 15.96 21.31 -7.77
C ILE A 127 14.46 21.20 -7.92
N VAL A 128 13.74 22.22 -7.44
CA VAL A 128 12.32 22.42 -7.71
C VAL A 128 12.18 23.63 -8.61
N GLU A 129 11.49 23.48 -9.73
CA GLU A 129 11.07 24.56 -10.63
C GLU A 129 9.54 24.59 -10.64
N GLN A 130 8.95 25.76 -10.39
CA GLN A 130 7.50 25.97 -10.44
C GLN A 130 7.22 26.96 -11.56
N LEU A 131 6.54 26.48 -12.59
CA LEU A 131 6.19 27.24 -13.77
C LEU A 131 4.75 27.74 -13.57
N PHE A 132 4.56 29.05 -13.49
CA PHE A 132 3.28 29.68 -13.23
C PHE A 132 2.89 30.61 -14.37
N ILE A 133 1.62 30.56 -14.80
CA ILE A 133 1.08 31.47 -15.80
C ILE A 133 0.25 32.56 -15.13
N ARG A 134 0.52 33.82 -15.48
CA ARG A 134 -0.19 34.98 -14.95
C ARG A 134 -1.54 35.18 -15.63
N ASN A 135 -1.68 34.61 -16.81
CA ASN A 135 -2.90 34.58 -17.60
C ASN A 135 -2.82 33.43 -18.62
N PRO A 136 -3.96 32.98 -19.18
CA PRO A 136 -3.98 31.84 -20.09
C PRO A 136 -3.13 31.98 -21.37
N ALA A 137 -2.80 33.20 -21.81
CA ALA A 137 -1.99 33.38 -23.03
C ALA A 137 -0.53 32.94 -22.84
N GLU A 138 -0.07 32.78 -21.60
CA GLU A 138 1.29 32.36 -21.26
C GLU A 138 1.47 30.84 -21.25
N GLU A 139 0.37 30.09 -21.37
CA GLU A 139 0.40 28.62 -21.33
C GLU A 139 1.34 28.02 -22.38
N MET A 140 1.36 28.56 -23.60
CA MET A 140 2.25 28.09 -24.66
C MET A 140 3.72 28.17 -24.22
N ALA A 141 4.14 29.29 -23.63
CA ALA A 141 5.51 29.47 -23.18
C ALA A 141 5.89 28.45 -22.09
N MET A 142 4.99 28.21 -21.14
CA MET A 142 5.16 27.21 -20.10
C MET A 142 5.26 25.78 -20.67
N LEU A 143 4.36 25.40 -21.59
CA LEU A 143 4.34 24.06 -22.18
C LEU A 143 5.60 23.76 -22.99
N MET A 144 6.09 24.73 -23.76
CA MET A 144 7.31 24.57 -24.55
C MET A 144 8.54 24.39 -23.66
N TYR A 145 8.65 25.17 -22.58
CA TYR A 145 9.71 25.00 -21.58
C TYR A 145 9.63 23.62 -20.91
N LEU A 146 8.43 23.20 -20.52
CA LEU A 146 8.22 21.90 -19.89
C LEU A 146 8.56 20.74 -20.84
N GLN A 147 8.19 20.82 -22.11
CA GLN A 147 8.51 19.80 -23.11
C GLN A 147 10.02 19.61 -23.26
N GLU A 148 10.78 20.71 -23.31
CA GLU A 148 12.24 20.66 -23.37
C GLU A 148 12.84 19.97 -22.13
N LYS A 149 12.32 20.28 -20.95
CA LYS A 149 12.74 19.63 -19.69
C LYS A 149 12.42 18.14 -19.71
N LEU A 150 11.20 17.76 -20.08
CA LEU A 150 10.73 16.38 -20.10
C LEU A 150 11.60 15.46 -20.96
N ALA A 151 12.16 15.97 -22.06
CA ALA A 151 13.03 15.20 -22.96
C ALA A 151 14.29 14.63 -22.29
N ARG A 152 14.67 15.13 -21.10
CA ARG A 152 15.85 14.66 -20.36
C ARG A 152 15.57 13.43 -19.46
N PHE A 153 14.31 13.18 -19.17
CA PHE A 153 13.87 12.22 -18.15
C PHE A 153 13.21 10.99 -18.77
N THR A 154 13.21 9.91 -18.00
CA THR A 154 12.58 8.65 -18.40
C THR A 154 11.39 8.32 -17.51
N TYR A 155 11.42 8.77 -16.25
CA TYR A 155 10.40 8.46 -15.27
C TYR A 155 9.73 9.71 -14.75
N ILE A 156 8.40 9.70 -14.75
CA ILE A 156 7.58 10.74 -14.13
C ILE A 156 7.05 10.21 -12.80
N VAL A 157 7.45 10.83 -11.71
CA VAL A 157 7.00 10.49 -10.36
C VAL A 157 5.91 11.47 -9.96
N SER A 158 4.77 10.97 -9.50
CA SER A 158 3.65 11.81 -9.05
C SER A 158 2.86 11.13 -7.94
N TYR A 159 1.90 11.85 -7.36
CA TYR A 159 0.94 11.30 -6.41
C TYR A 159 -0.47 11.51 -6.96
N ASN A 160 -1.10 10.45 -7.47
CA ASN A 160 -2.37 10.49 -8.22
C ASN A 160 -2.28 11.12 -9.63
N GLY A 161 -1.09 11.49 -10.09
CA GLY A 161 -0.90 12.18 -11.36
C GLY A 161 -1.25 11.36 -12.59
N ARG A 162 -1.23 10.03 -12.50
CA ARG A 162 -1.60 9.17 -13.63
C ARG A 162 -3.05 9.36 -14.07
N THR A 163 -3.94 9.62 -13.11
CA THR A 163 -5.38 9.74 -13.37
C THR A 163 -5.89 11.18 -13.37
N PHE A 164 -5.08 12.12 -12.89
CA PHE A 164 -5.48 13.51 -12.70
C PHE A 164 -4.59 14.47 -13.49
N ASP A 165 -3.38 14.74 -13.00
CA ASP A 165 -2.50 15.79 -13.50
C ASP A 165 -2.00 15.53 -14.94
N TRP A 166 -1.53 14.31 -15.20
CA TRP A 166 -0.94 13.96 -16.50
C TRP A 166 -1.96 14.01 -17.65
N PRO A 167 -3.18 13.44 -17.52
CA PRO A 167 -4.21 13.63 -18.54
C PRO A 167 -4.56 15.10 -18.82
N ILE A 168 -4.60 15.96 -17.79
CA ILE A 168 -4.84 17.41 -17.96
C ILE A 168 -3.72 18.00 -18.81
N LEU A 169 -2.46 17.76 -18.45
CA LEU A 169 -1.31 18.30 -19.17
C LEU A 169 -1.28 17.84 -20.63
N LYS A 170 -1.52 16.55 -20.90
CA LYS A 170 -1.62 16.02 -22.29
C LYS A 170 -2.67 16.75 -23.10
N ASN A 171 -3.85 16.99 -22.52
CA ASN A 171 -4.91 17.73 -23.19
C ASN A 171 -4.48 19.17 -23.50
N ARG A 172 -3.66 19.81 -22.65
CA ARG A 172 -3.14 21.16 -22.92
C ARG A 172 -2.18 21.21 -24.10
N PHE A 173 -1.29 20.22 -24.24
CA PHE A 173 -0.45 20.08 -25.44
C PHE A 173 -1.30 19.96 -26.72
N VAL A 174 -2.35 19.13 -26.69
CA VAL A 174 -3.27 18.96 -27.82
C VAL A 174 -4.01 20.26 -28.15
N LEU A 175 -4.56 20.96 -27.15
CA LEU A 175 -5.30 22.21 -27.33
C LEU A 175 -4.42 23.34 -27.88
N ASN A 176 -3.15 23.38 -27.48
CA ASN A 176 -2.15 24.31 -27.99
C ASN A 176 -1.54 23.86 -29.33
N ARG A 177 -1.95 22.70 -29.87
CA ARG A 177 -1.43 22.13 -31.13
C ARG A 177 0.08 21.90 -31.11
N VAL A 178 0.63 21.62 -29.93
CA VAL A 178 2.04 21.28 -29.74
C VAL A 178 2.19 19.76 -29.84
N PRO A 179 3.00 19.24 -30.79
CA PRO A 179 3.28 17.81 -30.85
C PRO A 179 3.97 17.34 -29.57
N PHE A 180 3.37 16.37 -28.89
CA PHE A 180 3.90 15.81 -27.65
C PHE A 180 3.82 14.28 -27.70
N ASP A 181 4.98 13.63 -27.65
CA ASP A 181 5.11 12.18 -27.56
C ASP A 181 5.59 11.79 -26.17
N ASP A 182 4.72 11.16 -25.39
CA ASP A 182 5.02 10.65 -24.06
C ASP A 182 5.30 9.15 -24.01
N SER A 183 5.44 8.48 -25.16
CA SER A 183 5.66 7.03 -25.23
C SER A 183 6.95 6.56 -24.54
N GLY A 184 7.95 7.44 -24.46
CA GLY A 184 9.20 7.19 -23.74
C GLY A 184 9.15 7.44 -22.22
N LEU A 185 8.05 7.97 -21.70
CA LEU A 185 7.91 8.32 -20.28
C LEU A 185 7.17 7.22 -19.50
N ILE A 186 7.80 6.74 -18.43
CA ILE A 186 7.26 5.72 -17.54
C ILE A 186 6.76 6.38 -16.26
N GLN A 187 5.49 6.17 -15.92
CA GLN A 187 4.90 6.80 -14.74
C GLN A 187 5.02 5.96 -13.47
N LEU A 188 5.60 6.55 -12.43
CA LEU A 188 5.66 6.05 -11.07
C LEU A 188 4.68 6.85 -10.19
N ASP A 189 3.44 6.37 -10.11
CA ASP A 189 2.41 7.01 -9.28
C ASP A 189 2.40 6.40 -7.87
N LEU A 190 2.83 7.19 -6.89
CA LEU A 190 3.06 6.77 -5.52
C LEU A 190 1.77 6.63 -4.70
N LEU A 191 0.61 7.06 -5.21
CA LEU A 191 -0.67 6.87 -4.52
C LEU A 191 -1.04 5.38 -4.42
N TYR A 192 -0.78 4.60 -5.46
CA TYR A 192 -1.16 3.18 -5.50
C TYR A 192 -0.40 2.31 -4.50
N PRO A 193 0.95 2.36 -4.40
CA PRO A 193 1.66 1.64 -3.35
C PRO A 193 1.27 2.16 -1.96
N SER A 194 1.09 3.47 -1.78
CA SER A 194 0.61 4.05 -0.52
C SER A 194 -0.75 3.48 -0.09
N ARG A 195 -1.72 3.40 -1.00
CA ARG A 195 -3.03 2.76 -0.74
C ARG A 195 -2.94 1.26 -0.55
N SER A 196 -2.02 0.58 -1.22
CA SER A 196 -1.82 -0.86 -1.05
C SER A 196 -1.45 -1.20 0.39
N LEU A 197 -0.55 -0.40 0.96
CA LEU A 197 0.03 -0.61 2.30
C LEU A 197 -0.77 0.03 3.43
N TRP A 198 -1.28 1.26 3.25
CA TRP A 198 -1.72 2.06 4.40
C TRP A 198 -3.22 2.36 4.48
N LYS A 199 -4.03 1.90 3.52
CA LYS A 199 -5.48 2.23 3.46
C LYS A 199 -6.32 1.78 4.67
N HIS A 200 -5.79 0.93 5.54
CA HIS A 200 -6.47 0.44 6.74
C HIS A 200 -5.76 0.81 8.04
N THR A 201 -4.62 1.50 7.92
CA THR A 201 -3.82 1.92 9.08
C THR A 201 -3.72 3.44 9.19
N MET A 202 -4.04 4.17 8.12
CA MET A 202 -4.12 5.63 8.10
C MET A 202 -5.55 6.12 7.96
N ALA A 203 -5.83 7.33 8.47
CA ALA A 203 -7.13 7.99 8.30
C ALA A 203 -7.44 8.32 6.84
N SER A 204 -6.42 8.68 6.06
CA SER A 204 -6.51 8.88 4.62
C SER A 204 -5.16 8.64 3.94
N CYS A 205 -5.16 8.22 2.67
CA CYS A 205 -3.94 8.18 1.87
C CYS A 205 -3.79 9.46 1.02
N LYS A 206 -4.09 10.63 1.57
CA LYS A 206 -3.72 11.91 0.95
C LYS A 206 -2.24 12.19 1.26
N LEU A 207 -1.55 12.90 0.36
CA LEU A 207 -0.10 13.14 0.49
C LEU A 207 0.25 13.80 1.83
N GLY A 208 -0.47 14.84 2.25
CA GLY A 208 -0.27 15.47 3.56
C GLY A 208 -0.38 14.53 4.77
N THR A 209 -1.28 13.54 4.73
CA THR A 209 -1.38 12.54 5.82
C THR A 209 -0.20 11.55 5.76
N VAL A 210 0.25 11.18 4.55
CA VAL A 210 1.43 10.31 4.36
C VAL A 210 2.70 11.00 4.85
N GLU A 211 2.85 12.29 4.57
CA GLU A 211 3.97 13.09 5.06
C GLU A 211 4.08 13.05 6.58
N GLU A 212 2.99 13.36 7.29
CA GLU A 212 2.96 13.39 8.74
C GLU A 212 3.23 12.00 9.33
N GLU A 213 2.46 10.98 8.93
CA GLU A 213 2.47 9.67 9.58
C GLU A 213 3.63 8.76 9.15
N ARG A 214 4.22 8.97 7.96
CA ARG A 214 5.26 8.06 7.40
C ARG A 214 6.57 8.74 7.12
N LEU A 215 6.57 10.03 6.77
CA LEU A 215 7.80 10.79 6.54
C LEU A 215 8.20 11.63 7.76
N GLY A 216 7.30 11.83 8.73
CA GLY A 216 7.53 12.70 9.88
C GLY A 216 7.60 14.18 9.49
N PHE A 217 7.01 14.55 8.35
CA PHE A 217 6.98 15.92 7.87
C PHE A 217 5.65 16.59 8.22
N ASN A 218 5.70 17.64 9.02
CA ASN A 218 4.55 18.45 9.38
C ASN A 218 4.59 19.75 8.60
N ARG A 219 3.60 19.99 7.74
CA ARG A 219 3.51 21.24 6.99
C ARG A 219 3.27 22.42 7.92
N ILE A 220 4.01 23.51 7.72
CA ILE A 220 3.86 24.76 8.48
C ILE A 220 3.12 25.76 7.60
N ALA A 221 1.99 26.29 8.09
CA ALA A 221 1.20 27.34 7.44
C ALA A 221 0.77 27.01 5.99
N ASP A 222 0.49 25.73 5.72
CA ASP A 222 0.02 25.29 4.40
C ASP A 222 -1.45 25.63 4.16
N ILE A 223 -1.78 25.91 2.91
CA ILE A 223 -3.17 26.12 2.49
C ILE A 223 -3.82 24.78 2.14
N PRO A 224 -5.14 24.62 2.33
CA PRO A 224 -5.83 23.48 1.74
C PRO A 224 -5.73 23.55 0.22
N GLY A 225 -5.25 22.49 -0.46
CA GLY A 225 -5.11 22.48 -1.93
C GLY A 225 -6.41 22.80 -2.69
N SER A 226 -7.58 22.53 -2.10
CA SER A 226 -8.88 22.95 -2.66
C SER A 226 -9.08 24.46 -2.78
N MET A 227 -8.25 25.26 -2.10
CA MET A 227 -8.27 26.73 -2.16
C MET A 227 -7.42 27.29 -3.31
N ALA A 228 -6.50 26.50 -3.87
CA ALA A 228 -5.58 26.97 -4.91
C ALA A 228 -6.30 27.59 -6.13
N PRO A 229 -7.39 27.01 -6.67
CA PRO A 229 -8.13 27.66 -7.76
C PRO A 229 -8.70 29.02 -7.37
N ALA A 230 -9.27 29.13 -6.16
CA ALA A 230 -9.91 30.37 -5.68
C ALA A 230 -8.89 31.49 -5.50
N LEU A 231 -7.72 31.17 -4.92
CA LEU A 231 -6.62 32.12 -4.73
C LEU A 231 -6.02 32.57 -6.08
N TYR A 232 -5.92 31.67 -7.06
CA TYR A 232 -5.51 32.06 -8.41
C TYR A 232 -6.51 33.01 -9.08
N PHE A 233 -7.82 32.75 -8.96
CA PHE A 233 -8.83 33.69 -9.48
C PHE A 233 -8.82 35.05 -8.75
N GLN A 234 -8.55 35.06 -7.45
CA GLN A 234 -8.35 36.29 -6.69
C GLN A 234 -7.13 37.07 -7.22
N TYR A 235 -6.00 36.39 -7.43
CA TYR A 235 -4.82 37.00 -8.04
C TYR A 235 -5.14 37.59 -9.42
N LEU A 236 -5.90 36.90 -10.27
CA LEU A 236 -6.28 37.45 -11.58
C LEU A 236 -7.09 38.75 -11.47
N ALA A 237 -7.91 38.89 -10.42
CA ALA A 237 -8.73 40.08 -10.19
C ALA A 237 -7.92 41.23 -9.59
N ASP A 238 -7.13 40.95 -8.56
CA ASP A 238 -6.50 41.96 -7.71
C ASP A 238 -5.04 42.25 -8.11
N GLN A 239 -4.43 41.36 -8.91
CA GLN A 239 -3.02 41.38 -9.33
C GLN A 239 -2.04 41.38 -8.14
N ASP A 240 -2.47 40.88 -6.98
CA ASP A 240 -1.66 40.80 -5.76
C ASP A 240 -0.93 39.45 -5.66
N VAL A 241 0.40 39.49 -5.85
CA VAL A 241 1.29 38.32 -5.80
C VAL A 241 1.31 37.68 -4.41
N ASP A 242 1.07 38.44 -3.34
CA ASP A 242 1.11 37.92 -1.98
C ASP A 242 0.05 36.84 -1.74
N THR A 243 -1.09 36.93 -2.43
CA THR A 243 -2.17 35.92 -2.41
C THR A 243 -1.68 34.55 -2.91
N LEU A 244 -0.65 34.50 -3.75
CA LEU A 244 -0.11 33.26 -4.33
C LEU A 244 0.92 32.55 -3.45
N LYS A 245 1.47 33.22 -2.42
CA LYS A 245 2.55 32.67 -1.56
C LYS A 245 2.24 31.27 -1.05
N GLY A 246 1.02 31.06 -0.56
CA GLY A 246 0.58 29.76 -0.05
C GLY A 246 0.56 28.66 -1.10
N ILE A 247 0.17 28.99 -2.35
CA ILE A 247 0.11 28.01 -3.45
C ILE A 247 1.52 27.54 -3.83
N PHE A 248 2.46 28.48 -3.97
CA PHE A 248 3.85 28.13 -4.29
C PHE A 248 4.48 27.26 -3.19
N VAL A 249 4.22 27.56 -1.91
CA VAL A 249 4.72 26.73 -0.80
C VAL A 249 4.07 25.35 -0.78
N HIS A 250 2.76 25.25 -1.03
CA HIS A 250 2.02 23.99 -1.11
C HIS A 250 2.62 23.04 -2.16
N ASN A 251 2.67 23.52 -3.40
CA ASN A 251 3.19 22.73 -4.53
C ASN A 251 4.67 22.39 -4.35
N GLU A 252 5.48 23.28 -3.77
CA GLU A 252 6.88 22.98 -3.44
C GLU A 252 6.97 21.81 -2.43
N TYR A 253 6.14 21.80 -1.38
CA TYR A 253 6.07 20.68 -0.45
C TYR A 253 5.63 19.39 -1.13
N ASP A 254 4.61 19.42 -1.99
CA ASP A 254 4.18 18.22 -2.72
C ASP A 254 5.34 17.62 -3.53
N ILE A 255 6.05 18.44 -4.31
CA ILE A 255 7.19 17.99 -5.12
C ILE A 255 8.32 17.39 -4.27
N VAL A 256 8.70 18.06 -3.18
CA VAL A 256 9.78 17.57 -2.29
C VAL A 256 9.35 16.28 -1.57
N SER A 257 8.08 16.19 -1.18
CA SER A 257 7.50 14.99 -0.58
C SER A 257 7.50 13.81 -1.52
N LEU A 258 7.31 14.00 -2.83
CA LEU A 258 7.44 12.89 -3.79
C LEU A 258 8.85 12.30 -3.80
N ALA A 259 9.89 13.13 -3.70
CA ALA A 259 11.27 12.66 -3.63
C ALA A 259 11.54 11.90 -2.31
N ALA A 260 11.08 12.44 -1.18
CA ALA A 260 11.20 11.78 0.13
C ALA A 260 10.41 10.46 0.18
N LEU A 261 9.20 10.43 -0.36
CA LEU A 261 8.36 9.23 -0.41
C LEU A 261 8.94 8.16 -1.34
N SER A 262 9.57 8.58 -2.44
CA SER A 262 10.33 7.66 -3.29
C SER A 262 11.48 7.02 -2.54
N LEU A 263 12.24 7.79 -1.76
CA LEU A 263 13.29 7.23 -0.89
C LEU A 263 12.71 6.23 0.12
N HIS A 264 11.56 6.54 0.73
CA HIS A 264 10.88 5.65 1.66
C HIS A 264 10.54 4.30 1.00
N PHE A 265 9.93 4.32 -0.19
CA PHE A 265 9.60 3.09 -0.90
C PHE A 265 10.83 2.33 -1.39
N ALA A 266 11.88 3.03 -1.86
CA ALA A 266 13.13 2.41 -2.25
C ALA A 266 13.74 1.60 -1.09
N ARG A 267 13.74 2.17 0.12
CA ARG A 267 14.24 1.50 1.34
C ARG A 267 13.34 0.35 1.78
N LEU A 268 12.03 0.50 1.64
CA LEU A 268 11.08 -0.58 1.94
C LEU A 268 11.29 -1.78 0.99
N LEU A 269 11.54 -1.53 -0.29
CA LEU A 269 11.79 -2.54 -1.32
C LEU A 269 13.19 -3.19 -1.27
N SER A 270 14.06 -2.71 -0.37
CA SER A 270 15.43 -3.20 -0.17
C SER A 270 15.70 -3.63 1.27
N ALA A 271 14.64 -3.84 2.07
CA ALA A 271 14.72 -4.25 3.48
C ALA A 271 15.58 -3.32 4.37
N GLN A 272 15.71 -2.04 4.00
CA GLN A 272 16.47 -1.06 4.77
C GLN A 272 15.62 -0.33 5.84
N ILE A 273 14.32 -0.59 5.87
CA ILE A 273 13.41 -0.07 6.92
C ILE A 273 13.13 -1.20 7.90
N SER A 274 13.27 -0.90 9.20
CA SER A 274 12.88 -1.85 10.24
C SER A 274 11.41 -2.22 10.14
N LEU A 275 11.14 -3.51 9.94
CA LEU A 275 9.78 -4.03 9.87
C LEU A 275 9.07 -4.01 11.24
N HIS A 276 9.83 -3.93 12.34
CA HIS A 276 9.28 -3.95 13.71
C HIS A 276 8.43 -2.72 14.05
N SER A 277 8.65 -1.58 13.38
CA SER A 277 7.83 -0.38 13.58
C SER A 277 6.48 -0.45 12.85
N HIS A 278 6.28 -1.42 11.96
CA HIS A 278 5.04 -1.56 11.21
C HIS A 278 3.96 -2.23 12.07
N SER A 279 2.72 -1.84 11.85
CA SER A 279 1.58 -2.56 12.40
C SER A 279 1.43 -3.94 11.75
N LEU A 280 0.70 -4.84 12.40
CA LEU A 280 0.43 -6.16 11.84
C LEU A 280 -0.36 -6.13 10.51
N GLU A 281 -1.29 -5.18 10.37
CA GLU A 281 -2.03 -4.97 9.12
C GLU A 281 -1.09 -4.53 7.99
N GLU A 282 -0.11 -3.67 8.29
CA GLU A 282 0.92 -3.28 7.33
C GLU A 282 1.84 -4.42 6.95
N LEU A 283 2.30 -5.23 7.90
CA LEU A 283 3.10 -6.42 7.62
C LEU A 283 2.34 -7.38 6.69
N TYR A 284 1.07 -7.67 6.99
CA TYR A 284 0.22 -8.48 6.12
C TYR A 284 0.13 -7.92 4.69
N ARG A 285 -0.05 -6.59 4.56
CA ARG A 285 -0.11 -5.92 3.25
C ARG A 285 1.22 -5.91 2.53
N LEU A 286 2.31 -5.75 3.26
CA LEU A 286 3.67 -5.75 2.75
C LEU A 286 4.00 -7.10 2.13
N VAL A 287 3.71 -8.22 2.82
CA VAL A 287 3.90 -9.57 2.27
C VAL A 287 3.13 -9.74 0.95
N ILE A 288 1.84 -9.39 0.93
CA ILE A 288 1.02 -9.48 -0.29
C ILE A 288 1.60 -8.63 -1.41
N TRP A 289 2.13 -7.46 -1.07
CA TRP A 289 2.67 -6.54 -2.04
C TRP A 289 4.00 -7.05 -2.61
N LEU A 290 4.95 -7.47 -1.77
CA LEU A 290 6.23 -8.05 -2.18
C LEU A 290 6.06 -9.32 -3.00
N ASP A 291 5.10 -10.19 -2.64
CA ASP A 291 4.72 -11.38 -3.44
C ASP A 291 4.30 -11.02 -4.86
N LYS A 292 3.57 -9.92 -5.03
CA LYS A 292 3.15 -9.46 -6.37
C LYS A 292 4.33 -8.91 -7.17
N LEU A 293 5.35 -8.41 -6.49
CA LEU A 293 6.55 -7.87 -7.11
C LEU A 293 7.62 -8.95 -7.38
N GLY A 294 7.42 -10.19 -6.91
CA GLY A 294 8.40 -11.27 -7.03
C GLY A 294 9.64 -11.05 -6.15
N LYS A 295 9.46 -10.34 -5.04
CA LYS A 295 10.51 -10.04 -4.04
C LYS A 295 10.47 -11.09 -2.93
N ASP A 296 10.84 -12.32 -3.28
CA ASP A 296 10.61 -13.50 -2.45
C ASP A 296 11.34 -13.42 -1.10
N ASP A 297 12.63 -13.04 -1.10
CA ASP A 297 13.44 -12.94 0.13
C ASP A 297 12.88 -11.88 1.10
N GLU A 298 12.56 -10.68 0.60
CA GLU A 298 11.97 -9.62 1.41
C GLU A 298 10.54 -9.97 1.87
N ALA A 299 9.79 -10.72 1.05
CA ALA A 299 8.46 -11.21 1.41
C ALA A 299 8.53 -12.26 2.53
N ASP A 300 9.51 -13.16 2.50
CA ASP A 300 9.75 -14.16 3.53
C ASP A 300 10.11 -13.51 4.87
N GLU A 301 11.01 -12.51 4.88
CA GLU A 301 11.35 -11.77 6.10
C GLU A 301 10.12 -11.09 6.73
N ALA A 302 9.31 -10.41 5.91
CA ALA A 302 8.07 -9.78 6.38
C ALA A 302 7.03 -10.82 6.85
N ALA A 303 6.97 -11.98 6.19
CA ALA A 303 6.07 -13.06 6.56
C ALA A 303 6.46 -13.66 7.92
N ASP A 304 7.75 -13.86 8.17
CA ASP A 304 8.31 -14.38 9.42
C ASP A 304 7.95 -13.50 10.61
N LEU A 305 8.19 -12.20 10.50
CA LEU A 305 7.79 -11.26 11.54
C LEU A 305 6.27 -11.22 11.72
N LEU A 306 5.50 -11.27 10.64
CA LEU A 306 4.04 -11.33 10.70
C LEU A 306 3.58 -12.58 11.46
N TYR A 307 4.14 -13.75 11.17
CA TYR A 307 3.77 -15.01 11.82
C TYR A 307 4.10 -15.01 13.31
N GLU A 308 5.31 -14.58 13.67
CA GLU A 308 5.73 -14.47 15.07
C GLU A 308 4.73 -13.60 15.86
N ARG A 309 4.39 -12.43 15.32
CA ARG A 309 3.50 -11.49 15.99
C ARG A 309 2.04 -11.96 16.00
N LEU A 310 1.55 -12.58 14.93
CA LEU A 310 0.21 -13.19 14.91
C LEU A 310 0.08 -14.31 15.95
N THR A 311 1.15 -15.01 16.28
CA THR A 311 1.17 -16.12 17.26
C THR A 311 1.57 -15.68 18.67
N ARG A 312 1.94 -14.42 18.88
CA ARG A 312 2.29 -13.88 20.20
C ARG A 312 1.32 -12.81 20.67
N ASP A 313 1.06 -11.80 19.85
CA ASP A 313 0.38 -10.55 20.23
C ASP A 313 -1.15 -10.74 20.26
N PHE A 314 -1.87 -9.94 21.06
CA PHE A 314 -3.35 -9.95 21.02
C PHE A 314 -3.84 -9.30 19.73
N VAL A 315 -4.60 -10.03 18.92
CA VAL A 315 -4.92 -9.64 17.54
C VAL A 315 -6.41 -9.76 17.22
N SER A 316 -6.86 -9.01 16.21
CA SER A 316 -8.23 -9.13 15.75
C SER A 316 -8.45 -10.46 15.02
N GLY A 317 -9.62 -11.06 15.19
CA GLY A 317 -9.98 -12.29 14.49
C GLY A 317 -9.98 -12.13 12.96
N THR A 318 -10.30 -10.93 12.46
CA THR A 318 -10.24 -10.61 11.03
C THR A 318 -8.83 -10.76 10.47
N LEU A 319 -7.83 -10.27 11.21
CA LEU A 319 -6.44 -10.34 10.79
C LEU A 319 -5.90 -11.78 10.87
N LEU A 320 -6.31 -12.57 11.87
CA LEU A 320 -5.98 -13.99 11.92
C LEU A 320 -6.56 -14.77 10.73
N LEU A 321 -7.80 -14.47 10.31
CA LEU A 321 -8.40 -15.04 9.11
C LEU A 321 -7.57 -14.73 7.86
N GLN A 322 -7.18 -13.47 7.72
CA GLN A 322 -6.35 -12.98 6.62
C GLN A 322 -4.96 -13.62 6.61
N GLY A 323 -4.28 -13.67 7.76
CA GLY A 323 -2.96 -14.28 7.91
C GLY A 323 -2.98 -15.78 7.60
N GLY A 324 -3.96 -16.52 8.11
CA GLY A 324 -4.08 -17.94 7.80
C GLY A 324 -4.35 -18.20 6.31
N ALA A 325 -5.18 -17.38 5.67
CA ALA A 325 -5.42 -17.45 4.23
C ALA A 325 -4.15 -17.12 3.40
N LEU A 326 -3.35 -16.15 3.85
CA LEU A 326 -2.06 -15.79 3.25
C LEU A 326 -1.08 -16.96 3.30
N PHE A 327 -0.81 -17.52 4.48
CA PHE A 327 0.13 -18.65 4.62
C PHE A 327 -0.36 -19.88 3.85
N LYS A 328 -1.67 -20.14 3.81
CA LYS A 328 -2.24 -21.19 2.95
C LYS A 328 -1.94 -20.93 1.47
N LYS A 329 -2.10 -19.70 0.97
CA LYS A 329 -1.80 -19.32 -0.41
C LYS A 329 -0.33 -19.51 -0.75
N ARG A 330 0.56 -19.20 0.19
CA ARG A 330 2.02 -19.45 0.10
C ARG A 330 2.40 -20.92 0.25
N LYS A 331 1.43 -21.82 0.52
CA LYS A 331 1.65 -23.26 0.79
C LYS A 331 2.41 -23.54 2.09
N GLU A 332 2.45 -22.58 3.01
CA GLU A 332 3.04 -22.70 4.34
C GLU A 332 1.99 -23.20 5.34
N TYR A 333 1.61 -24.46 5.17
CA TYR A 333 0.44 -25.01 5.84
C TYR A 333 0.58 -25.15 7.35
N GLU A 334 1.80 -25.36 7.86
CA GLU A 334 2.05 -25.45 9.31
C GLU A 334 1.76 -24.11 9.99
N ARG A 335 2.27 -23.01 9.41
CA ARG A 335 2.00 -21.64 9.87
C ARG A 335 0.51 -21.29 9.76
N ALA A 336 -0.12 -21.65 8.64
CA ALA A 336 -1.56 -21.45 8.46
C ALA A 336 -2.38 -22.15 9.56
N VAL A 337 -2.03 -23.40 9.89
CA VAL A 337 -2.68 -24.18 10.95
C VAL A 337 -2.49 -23.55 12.31
N ALA A 338 -1.28 -23.11 12.67
CA ALA A 338 -1.03 -22.45 13.95
C ALA A 338 -1.85 -21.15 14.09
N VAL A 339 -1.93 -20.34 13.03
CA VAL A 339 -2.75 -19.12 13.01
C VAL A 339 -4.25 -19.43 13.14
N TRP A 340 -4.75 -20.47 12.44
CA TRP A 340 -6.15 -20.89 12.57
C TRP A 340 -6.46 -21.48 13.94
N GLN A 341 -5.56 -22.25 14.54
CA GLN A 341 -5.72 -22.77 15.91
C GLN A 341 -5.86 -21.61 16.90
N ARG A 342 -4.98 -20.62 16.82
CA ARG A 342 -5.10 -19.40 17.64
C ARG A 342 -6.44 -18.71 17.47
N TYR A 343 -6.93 -18.57 16.23
CA TYR A 343 -8.26 -18.01 15.97
C TYR A 343 -9.37 -18.81 16.67
N THR A 344 -9.29 -20.14 16.69
CA THR A 344 -10.27 -20.97 17.40
C THR A 344 -10.19 -20.83 18.93
N GLU A 345 -8.99 -20.63 19.48
CA GLU A 345 -8.75 -20.47 20.92
C GLU A 345 -9.25 -19.11 21.43
N GLU A 346 -8.89 -18.01 20.78
CA GLU A 346 -9.23 -16.64 21.23
C GLU A 346 -10.73 -16.32 21.14
N LYS A 347 -11.47 -17.03 20.29
CA LYS A 347 -12.86 -16.67 19.94
C LYS A 347 -13.87 -17.77 20.19
N SER A 348 -13.52 -18.86 20.89
CA SER A 348 -14.38 -20.04 21.10
C SER A 348 -15.86 -19.71 21.46
N HIS A 349 -16.13 -18.58 22.13
CA HIS A 349 -17.47 -18.14 22.54
C HIS A 349 -18.16 -17.03 21.70
N SER A 350 -17.57 -16.48 20.64
CA SER A 350 -18.21 -15.42 19.84
C SER A 350 -19.23 -15.98 18.82
N LEU A 351 -20.38 -15.31 18.71
CA LEU A 351 -21.52 -15.70 17.85
C LEU A 351 -21.34 -15.30 16.37
N VAL A 352 -20.42 -14.40 16.04
CA VAL A 352 -20.23 -13.80 14.70
C VAL A 352 -18.92 -14.28 14.05
N MET A 353 -18.47 -15.49 14.37
CA MET A 353 -17.22 -16.02 13.82
C MET A 353 -17.41 -16.61 12.43
N SER A 354 -16.38 -16.46 11.59
CA SER A 354 -16.25 -17.29 10.38
C SER A 354 -16.02 -18.75 10.75
N ALA A 355 -16.67 -19.65 9.99
CA ALA A 355 -16.48 -21.09 10.09
C ALA A 355 -15.23 -21.57 9.32
N ASP A 356 -14.67 -20.74 8.44
CA ASP A 356 -13.61 -21.13 7.50
C ASP A 356 -12.39 -21.75 8.19
N PRO A 357 -11.83 -21.19 9.30
CA PRO A 357 -10.69 -21.80 9.98
C PRO A 357 -10.96 -23.21 10.51
N PHE A 358 -12.17 -23.46 11.01
CA PHE A 358 -12.56 -24.79 11.49
C PHE A 358 -12.65 -25.79 10.33
N ILE A 359 -13.16 -25.36 9.17
CA ILE A 359 -13.22 -26.20 7.96
C ILE A 359 -11.81 -26.53 7.47
N GLU A 360 -10.91 -25.54 7.43
CA GLU A 360 -9.51 -25.73 7.03
C GLU A 360 -8.73 -26.62 7.99
N LEU A 361 -8.92 -26.46 9.31
CA LEU A 361 -8.33 -27.35 10.31
C LEU A 361 -8.86 -28.79 10.17
N ALA A 362 -10.16 -28.96 9.95
CA ALA A 362 -10.74 -30.28 9.69
C ALA A 362 -10.14 -30.93 8.44
N MET A 363 -9.92 -30.15 7.37
CA MET A 363 -9.24 -30.61 6.15
C MET A 363 -7.79 -31.02 6.41
N HIS A 364 -7.04 -30.20 7.15
CA HIS A 364 -5.65 -30.46 7.47
C HIS A 364 -5.51 -31.78 8.24
N TYR A 365 -6.25 -31.93 9.35
CA TYR A 365 -6.20 -33.15 10.17
C TYR A 365 -6.75 -34.40 9.45
N GLU A 366 -7.70 -34.24 8.51
CA GLU A 366 -8.21 -35.36 7.72
C GLU A 366 -7.16 -35.87 6.72
N HIS A 367 -6.52 -34.97 5.97
CA HIS A 367 -5.74 -35.34 4.79
C HIS A 367 -4.24 -35.45 5.04
N ARG A 368 -3.69 -34.67 5.99
CA ARG A 368 -2.24 -34.63 6.26
C ARG A 368 -1.89 -35.48 7.47
N GLU A 369 -2.39 -35.11 8.63
CA GLU A 369 -2.10 -35.80 9.90
C GLU A 369 -2.84 -37.14 10.05
N LYS A 370 -3.94 -37.33 9.30
CA LYS A 370 -4.86 -38.48 9.44
C LYS A 370 -5.38 -38.65 10.87
N ASN A 371 -5.42 -37.57 11.64
CA ASN A 371 -6.03 -37.52 12.98
C ASN A 371 -7.53 -37.28 12.82
N TYR A 372 -8.29 -38.36 12.65
CA TYR A 372 -9.71 -38.28 12.37
C TYR A 372 -10.53 -37.76 13.57
N ASP A 373 -10.03 -37.91 14.79
CA ASP A 373 -10.68 -37.39 16.00
C ASP A 373 -10.69 -35.86 16.01
N LEU A 374 -9.50 -35.24 15.81
CA LEU A 374 -9.40 -33.79 15.70
C LEU A 374 -10.13 -33.26 14.46
N ALA A 375 -10.00 -33.94 13.32
CA ALA A 375 -10.70 -33.55 12.10
C ALA A 375 -12.23 -33.51 12.30
N LEU A 376 -12.78 -34.52 12.98
CA LEU A 376 -14.20 -34.61 13.28
C LEU A 376 -14.64 -33.53 14.26
N ARG A 377 -13.83 -33.24 15.29
CA ARG A 377 -14.10 -32.17 16.25
C ARG A 377 -14.24 -30.82 15.53
N TYR A 378 -13.23 -30.43 14.74
CA TYR A 378 -13.29 -29.16 14.01
C TYR A 378 -14.43 -29.12 12.99
N ALA A 379 -14.72 -30.23 12.31
CA ALA A 379 -15.84 -30.28 11.37
C ALA A 379 -17.21 -30.06 12.06
N LYS A 380 -17.40 -30.60 13.27
CA LYS A 380 -18.61 -30.38 14.07
C LYS A 380 -18.70 -28.94 14.57
N GLU A 381 -17.60 -28.39 15.07
CA GLU A 381 -17.54 -26.99 15.52
C GLU A 381 -17.87 -26.03 14.36
N ALA A 382 -17.33 -26.27 13.15
CA ALA A 382 -17.68 -25.52 11.94
C ALA A 382 -19.19 -25.57 11.65
N GLN A 383 -19.81 -26.74 11.80
CA GLN A 383 -21.23 -26.95 11.50
C GLN A 383 -22.11 -26.17 12.48
N ASP A 384 -21.77 -26.19 13.76
CA ASP A 384 -22.48 -25.43 14.78
C ASP A 384 -22.39 -23.92 14.52
N LYS A 385 -21.24 -23.42 14.08
CA LYS A 385 -21.06 -22.00 13.71
C LYS A 385 -21.90 -21.61 12.48
N LEU A 386 -21.89 -22.42 11.41
CA LEU A 386 -22.73 -22.17 10.22
C LEU A 386 -24.22 -22.18 10.56
N ARG A 387 -24.69 -23.15 11.36
CA ARG A 387 -26.08 -23.23 11.81
C ARG A 387 -26.51 -22.02 12.62
N ARG A 388 -25.67 -21.55 13.55
CA ARG A 388 -25.94 -20.33 14.34
C ARG A 388 -26.02 -19.09 13.45
N ARG A 389 -25.11 -18.95 12.48
CA ARG A 389 -25.13 -17.85 11.50
C ARG A 389 -26.39 -17.87 10.62
N GLY A 390 -26.85 -19.04 10.19
CA GLY A 390 -28.08 -19.20 9.42
C GLY A 390 -29.36 -18.83 10.18
N LYS A 391 -29.34 -18.85 11.52
CA LYS A 391 -30.45 -18.35 12.36
C LYS A 391 -30.49 -16.82 12.48
N LEU A 392 -29.34 -16.16 12.30
CA LEU A 392 -29.17 -14.71 12.47
C LEU A 392 -29.24 -13.93 11.16
N SER A 393 -29.13 -14.59 10.01
CA SER A 393 -29.06 -13.96 8.69
C SER A 393 -29.88 -14.71 7.66
N ARG A 394 -30.31 -14.02 6.60
CA ARG A 394 -31.01 -14.64 5.48
C ARG A 394 -30.13 -15.71 4.84
N VAL A 395 -30.57 -16.96 4.92
CA VAL A 395 -29.85 -18.11 4.38
C VAL A 395 -29.71 -17.96 2.85
N THR A 396 -28.47 -17.92 2.39
CA THR A 396 -28.15 -17.88 0.95
C THR A 396 -27.95 -19.30 0.39
N ALA A 397 -28.04 -19.45 -0.93
CA ALA A 397 -27.77 -20.72 -1.60
C ALA A 397 -26.33 -21.21 -1.36
N ALA A 398 -25.36 -20.28 -1.29
CA ALA A 398 -23.97 -20.59 -0.99
C ALA A 398 -23.80 -21.21 0.41
N MET A 399 -24.47 -20.63 1.42
CA MET A 399 -24.42 -21.16 2.80
C MET A 399 -25.03 -22.56 2.91
N LYS A 400 -26.14 -22.83 2.21
CA LYS A 400 -26.72 -24.19 2.18
C LYS A 400 -25.76 -25.21 1.57
N LYS A 401 -25.13 -24.86 0.44
CA LYS A 401 -24.15 -25.73 -0.24
C LYS A 401 -22.95 -26.03 0.67
N GLU A 402 -22.47 -25.02 1.39
CA GLU A 402 -21.38 -25.17 2.35
C GLU A 402 -21.76 -26.07 3.53
N GLU A 403 -22.97 -25.92 4.09
CA GLU A 403 -23.50 -26.78 5.14
C GLU A 403 -23.64 -28.25 4.67
N GLU A 404 -24.14 -28.48 3.45
CA GLU A 404 -24.24 -29.82 2.86
C GLU A 404 -22.86 -30.47 2.66
N GLN A 405 -21.88 -29.71 2.18
CA GLN A 405 -20.51 -30.20 2.01
C GLN A 405 -19.89 -30.59 3.35
N LEU A 406 -20.15 -29.79 4.39
CA LEU A 406 -19.65 -30.05 5.72
C LEU A 406 -20.34 -31.25 6.38
N GLN A 407 -21.65 -31.42 6.19
CA GLN A 407 -22.39 -32.60 6.63
C GLN A 407 -21.81 -33.89 6.02
N LYS A 408 -21.59 -33.90 4.70
CA LYS A 408 -20.96 -35.04 4.00
C LYS A 408 -19.54 -35.33 4.53
N ARG A 409 -18.78 -34.29 4.92
CA ARG A 409 -17.45 -34.44 5.53
C ARG A 409 -17.56 -35.10 6.91
N VAL A 410 -18.47 -34.65 7.77
CA VAL A 410 -18.69 -35.21 9.12
C VAL A 410 -19.04 -36.71 9.02
N GLU A 411 -19.96 -37.08 8.14
CA GLU A 411 -20.34 -38.48 7.90
C GLU A 411 -19.13 -39.32 7.42
N ARG A 412 -18.37 -38.79 6.45
CA ARG A 412 -17.15 -39.44 5.95
C ARG A 412 -16.12 -39.63 7.05
N LEU A 413 -15.90 -38.63 7.90
CA LEU A 413 -14.95 -38.69 9.00
C LEU A 413 -15.38 -39.70 10.07
N HIS A 414 -16.67 -39.77 10.41
CA HIS A 414 -17.20 -40.81 11.30
C HIS A 414 -16.93 -42.22 10.78
N MET A 415 -17.12 -42.46 9.48
CA MET A 415 -16.82 -43.77 8.87
C MET A 415 -15.31 -44.09 8.89
N LYS A 416 -14.45 -43.10 8.65
CA LYS A 416 -12.98 -43.27 8.74
C LYS A 416 -12.51 -43.54 10.18
N GLN A 417 -13.09 -42.86 11.16
CA GLN A 417 -12.80 -43.06 12.58
C GLN A 417 -13.16 -44.49 13.02
N LYS A 418 -14.36 -44.99 12.67
CA LYS A 418 -14.78 -46.37 12.94
C LYS A 418 -13.83 -47.40 12.33
N ARG A 419 -13.51 -47.26 11.03
CA ARG A 419 -12.56 -48.14 10.34
C ARG A 419 -11.15 -48.10 10.92
N GLY A 420 -10.71 -46.94 11.40
CA GLY A 420 -9.42 -46.78 12.09
C GLY A 420 -9.40 -47.54 13.42
N ALA A 421 -10.46 -47.41 14.22
CA ALA A 421 -10.62 -48.12 15.48
C ALA A 421 -10.70 -49.65 15.29
N GLU A 422 -11.44 -50.13 14.28
CA GLU A 422 -11.51 -51.54 13.91
C GLU A 422 -10.12 -52.12 13.57
N ARG A 423 -9.32 -51.42 12.75
CA ARG A 423 -7.95 -51.84 12.41
C ARG A 423 -7.02 -51.88 13.62
N LEU A 424 -7.14 -50.91 14.54
CA LEU A 424 -6.34 -50.88 15.77
C LEU A 424 -6.71 -52.03 16.72
N SER A 425 -8.00 -52.38 16.81
CA SER A 425 -8.49 -53.55 17.54
C SER A 425 -7.92 -54.84 16.94
N GLU A 426 -8.06 -55.03 15.63
CA GLU A 426 -7.53 -56.21 14.93
C GLU A 426 -6.01 -56.35 15.09
N HIS A 427 -5.27 -55.24 15.09
CA HIS A 427 -3.82 -55.25 15.31
C HIS A 427 -3.46 -55.63 16.75
N ARG A 428 -4.19 -55.11 17.75
CA ARG A 428 -4.03 -55.50 19.16
C ARG A 428 -4.33 -56.98 19.37
N ASP A 429 -5.41 -57.50 18.77
CA ASP A 429 -5.80 -58.90 18.86
C ASP A 429 -4.78 -59.83 18.21
N ARG A 430 -4.21 -59.43 17.06
CA ARG A 430 -3.09 -60.16 16.42
C ARG A 430 -1.84 -60.16 17.29
N LYS A 431 -1.48 -59.03 17.92
CA LYS A 431 -0.32 -58.93 18.82
C LYS A 431 -0.52 -59.74 20.12
N ALA A 432 -1.73 -59.78 20.65
CA ALA A 432 -2.10 -60.61 21.80
C ALA A 432 -2.04 -62.11 21.45
N LYS A 433 -2.58 -62.53 20.30
CA LYS A 433 -2.47 -63.91 19.79
C LYS A 433 -1.02 -64.33 19.52
N ALA A 434 -0.17 -63.43 19.03
CA ALA A 434 1.25 -63.69 18.83
C ALA A 434 2.01 -63.87 20.16
N ARG A 435 1.68 -63.07 21.19
CA ARG A 435 2.25 -63.20 22.54
C ARG A 435 1.80 -64.49 23.24
N SER A 436 0.52 -64.86 23.13
CA SER A 436 -0.02 -66.13 23.65
C SER A 436 0.66 -67.34 22.99
N ARG A 437 0.85 -67.35 21.67
CA ARG A 437 1.59 -68.41 20.96
C ARG A 437 3.08 -68.51 21.33
N HIS A 438 3.69 -67.41 21.78
CA HIS A 438 5.07 -67.41 22.26
C HIS A 438 5.18 -67.99 23.67
N TYR A 439 4.17 -67.74 24.53
CA TYR A 439 4.08 -68.32 25.87
C TYR A 439 3.81 -69.84 25.82
N ASP A 440 2.94 -70.29 24.91
CA ASP A 440 2.61 -71.72 24.72
C ASP A 440 3.79 -72.57 24.22
N LYS A 441 4.73 -71.97 23.48
CA LYS A 441 5.95 -72.66 23.01
C LYS A 441 7.00 -72.83 24.10
N ASN A 442 6.92 -72.07 25.20
CA ASN A 442 7.85 -72.12 26.33
C ASN A 442 7.22 -72.79 27.57
N ALA A 443 6.01 -73.36 27.46
CA ALA A 443 5.42 -74.16 28.52
C ALA A 443 6.20 -75.48 28.67
N VAL A 444 6.85 -75.65 29.82
CA VAL A 444 7.65 -76.81 30.21
C VAL A 444 6.81 -78.09 30.09
N LYS A 445 7.31 -79.07 29.33
CA LYS A 445 6.66 -80.39 29.20
C LYS A 445 6.68 -81.12 30.56
N PRO A 446 5.59 -81.76 30.99
CA PRO A 446 5.59 -82.55 32.23
C PRO A 446 6.50 -83.78 32.06
N GLN A 447 7.44 -83.94 32.98
CA GLN A 447 8.24 -85.17 33.13
C GLN A 447 7.31 -86.30 33.57
N TYR A 448 7.17 -87.32 32.73
CA TYR A 448 6.59 -88.60 33.13
C TYR A 448 7.62 -89.40 33.91
N VAL A 449 7.28 -89.79 35.15
CA VAL A 449 8.03 -90.75 35.96
C VAL A 449 7.60 -92.15 35.52
N SER A 450 8.53 -92.95 35.01
CA SER A 450 8.33 -94.35 34.68
C SER A 450 8.54 -95.24 35.91
N GLU A 451 7.58 -96.10 36.20
CA GLU A 451 7.77 -97.28 37.05
C GLU A 451 8.60 -98.33 36.30
N SER A 452 9.72 -98.79 36.88
CA SER A 452 10.08 -100.21 36.93
C SER A 452 11.38 -100.49 37.70
N LEU A 453 11.29 -101.53 38.54
CA LEU A 453 12.30 -102.55 38.91
C LEU A 453 13.39 -102.26 39.95
N PHE A 454 13.23 -102.92 41.11
CA PHE A 454 14.16 -103.85 41.77
C PHE A 454 15.69 -103.62 41.61
N SER A 455 16.38 -103.25 42.70
CA SER A 455 17.19 -104.17 43.55
C SER A 455 18.09 -103.38 44.54
N PRO A 456 18.58 -104.04 45.61
CA PRO A 456 19.09 -103.41 46.83
C PRO A 456 20.63 -103.26 46.85
N ASP A 457 21.14 -102.37 47.72
CA ASP A 457 22.23 -102.64 48.70
C ASP A 457 23.07 -101.41 49.08
N SER A 458 23.51 -101.44 50.35
CA SER A 458 24.62 -100.72 51.00
C SER A 458 24.49 -99.21 51.19
N GLU A 459 24.29 -98.71 52.42
CA GLU A 459 25.27 -98.51 53.51
C GLU A 459 26.30 -97.39 53.30
N SER A 460 26.42 -96.58 54.36
CA SER A 460 27.54 -95.74 54.82
C SER A 460 27.73 -94.34 54.24
N GLY A 461 27.73 -93.35 55.17
CA GLY A 461 28.18 -91.98 54.96
C GLY A 461 27.40 -90.95 55.78
#